data_AF-A0A166ZFI5-F1
#
_entry.id   AF-A0A166ZFI5-F1
#
_cell.length_a   1.000
_cell.length_b   1.000
_cell.length_c   1.000
_cell.angle_alpha   90.00
_cell.angle_beta   90.00
_cell.angle_gamma   90.00
#
_symmetry.space_group_name_H-M   'P 1'
#
loop_
_entity.id
_entity.type
_entity.pdbx_description
1 polymer ?
#
loop_
_entity_poly.entity_id
_entity_poly.type
_entity_poly.pdbx_seq_one_letter_code
_entity_poly.pdbx_strand_id
1 'polypeptide(L)'
;MMRYAALALATAGLASAQTFSLCNPVKGDSCPANPAFGGEASYDFRTSKNIGDLESFFIVDGGVKYNPKVMSFSADTGAEMTIFEENNAPTLTSKNYLFFGKVEVELQAAPGRGIVTSIVLQSDALDEIDWEFVGADQTHVQTNFYALGVNDYTRARYYEVPFNPMTSFHTYTIEWTKESIVFSIDGKVYRTATPAEGNYPQTPMQLKLGTWVGGKGTAQGTIDWAGGLAEWDKAPFAGHYRSLKVWDYAGGDKAGAKQYEYSKGSDGKWQSIQVVGAGDKPSIGGVASSNGGKDDKASDKGKAAQSDVPVIPNNTTAVQTSTASASVSSATVAASTTITRANGTSSTLTRLASSSGAPTGSANAQTTLPTATGGTPTPSSVPASGAAPAVQGSLFVGGLAAFFAAMLL
;
A
#
# COMPACT_ATOMS: atom_id res chain seq x y z
N MET A 1 14.95 -9.29 -55.35
CA MET A 1 14.77 -8.00 -54.68
C MET A 1 14.06 -8.24 -53.36
N MET A 2 14.83 -8.29 -52.27
CA MET A 2 14.35 -8.44 -50.90
C MET A 2 13.70 -7.12 -50.47
N ARG A 3 12.40 -7.12 -50.19
CA ARG A 3 11.70 -5.97 -49.62
C ARG A 3 11.72 -6.12 -48.10
N TYR A 4 12.50 -5.26 -47.46
CA TYR A 4 12.55 -5.10 -46.01
C TYR A 4 11.16 -4.69 -45.50
N ALA A 5 10.55 -5.51 -44.64
CA ALA A 5 9.43 -5.09 -43.82
C ALA A 5 10.02 -4.25 -42.67
N ALA A 6 9.79 -2.93 -42.73
CA ALA A 6 10.07 -2.05 -41.60
C ALA A 6 9.10 -2.39 -40.48
N LEU A 7 9.61 -3.02 -39.42
CA LEU A 7 8.91 -3.18 -38.16
C LEU A 7 8.83 -1.79 -37.51
N ALA A 8 7.68 -1.12 -37.67
CA ALA A 8 7.39 0.10 -36.92
C ALA A 8 7.29 -0.29 -35.44
N LEU A 9 8.33 0.01 -34.68
CA LEU A 9 8.33 -0.10 -33.23
C LEU A 9 7.31 0.94 -32.73
N ALA A 10 6.11 0.48 -32.38
CA ALA A 10 5.17 1.28 -31.63
C ALA A 10 5.82 1.56 -30.27
N THR A 11 6.38 2.76 -30.11
CA THR A 11 6.72 3.29 -28.79
C THR A 11 5.40 3.48 -28.06
N ALA A 12 5.00 2.47 -27.29
CA ALA A 12 3.93 2.61 -26.32
C ALA A 12 4.34 3.74 -25.38
N GLY A 13 3.57 4.83 -25.40
CA GLY A 13 3.60 5.82 -24.32
C GLY A 13 3.19 5.10 -23.06
N LEU A 14 4.17 4.69 -22.27
CA LEU A 14 3.96 4.09 -20.97
C LEU A 14 3.26 5.16 -20.12
N ALA A 15 2.05 4.85 -19.69
CA ALA A 15 1.38 5.61 -18.66
C ALA A 15 2.35 5.67 -17.47
N SER A 16 2.80 6.87 -17.10
CA SER A 16 3.58 7.13 -15.89
C SER A 16 2.70 6.92 -14.66
N ALA A 17 2.44 5.65 -14.39
CA ALA A 17 2.24 5.07 -13.08
C ALA A 17 3.08 3.78 -12.97
N GLN A 18 3.99 3.53 -13.92
CA GLN A 18 5.01 2.51 -13.77
C GLN A 18 6.02 2.97 -12.75
N THR A 19 6.21 2.11 -11.77
CA THR A 19 7.19 2.29 -10.74
C THR A 19 8.58 2.23 -11.35
N PHE A 20 9.36 3.27 -11.06
CA PHE A 20 10.70 3.43 -11.61
C PHE A 20 11.67 3.67 -10.46
N SER A 21 12.92 3.25 -10.68
CA SER A 21 14.04 3.66 -9.85
C SER A 21 15.03 4.41 -10.72
N LEU A 22 15.62 5.44 -10.14
CA LEU A 22 16.71 6.21 -10.76
C LEU A 22 18.02 5.43 -10.77
N CYS A 23 18.16 4.42 -9.90
CA CYS A 23 19.35 3.59 -9.80
C CYS A 23 18.96 2.19 -9.33
N ASN A 24 19.20 1.16 -10.16
CA ASN A 24 18.83 -0.20 -9.82
C ASN A 24 20.07 -1.07 -9.52
N PRO A 25 20.36 -1.37 -8.24
CA PRO A 25 21.58 -2.07 -7.85
C PRO A 25 21.61 -3.53 -8.34
N VAL A 26 20.45 -4.14 -8.61
CA VAL A 26 20.32 -5.51 -9.12
C VAL A 26 20.64 -5.58 -10.62
N LYS A 27 20.51 -4.46 -11.34
CA LYS A 27 20.94 -4.33 -12.74
C LYS A 27 22.44 -4.02 -12.90
N GLY A 28 23.17 -3.90 -11.79
CA GLY A 28 24.59 -3.60 -11.77
C GLY A 28 24.93 -2.11 -11.67
N ASP A 29 23.94 -1.25 -11.44
CA ASP A 29 24.18 0.18 -11.21
C ASP A 29 24.92 0.42 -9.89
N SER A 30 25.77 1.44 -9.85
CA SER A 30 26.46 1.87 -8.63
C SER A 30 25.60 2.89 -7.90
N CYS A 31 24.72 2.41 -7.02
CA CYS A 31 23.77 3.27 -6.30
C CYS A 31 24.34 3.85 -5.00
N PRO A 32 23.95 5.09 -4.65
CA PRO A 32 24.24 5.62 -3.32
C PRO A 32 23.54 4.77 -2.25
N ALA A 33 24.08 4.77 -1.03
CA ALA A 33 23.43 4.14 0.11
C ALA A 33 22.05 4.76 0.36
N ASN A 34 21.07 3.92 0.67
CA ASN A 34 19.73 4.37 1.01
C ASN A 34 19.70 4.87 2.46
N PRO A 35 19.40 6.15 2.75
CA PRO A 35 19.31 6.63 4.13
C PRO A 35 18.18 5.91 4.87
N ALA A 36 18.44 5.48 6.11
CA ALA A 36 17.48 4.71 6.89
C ALA A 36 16.61 5.62 7.77
N PHE A 37 15.37 5.19 8.06
CA PHE A 37 14.61 5.74 9.18
C PHE A 37 15.29 5.37 10.50
N GLY A 38 15.80 4.13 10.60
CA GLY A 38 16.64 3.69 11.71
C GLY A 38 15.91 3.49 13.03
N GLY A 39 14.58 3.54 13.05
CA GLY A 39 13.78 3.40 14.24
C GLY A 39 12.34 3.83 13.98
N GLU A 40 11.75 4.54 14.94
CA GLU A 40 10.39 5.05 14.80
C GLU A 40 10.41 6.47 14.21
N ALA A 41 9.52 6.71 13.25
CA ALA A 41 9.28 8.02 12.68
C ALA A 41 7.78 8.24 12.53
N SER A 42 7.33 9.49 12.64
CA SER A 42 5.93 9.85 12.43
C SER A 42 5.83 11.23 11.81
N TYR A 43 4.73 11.46 11.10
CA TYR A 43 4.40 12.76 10.53
C TYR A 43 2.89 12.99 10.69
N ASP A 44 2.53 14.18 11.16
CA ASP A 44 1.13 14.61 11.28
C ASP A 44 0.89 15.77 10.32
N PHE A 45 0.24 15.47 9.20
CA PHE A 45 -0.02 16.44 8.13
C PHE A 45 -0.98 17.55 8.55
N ARG A 46 -1.73 17.39 9.64
CA ARG A 46 -2.63 18.43 10.17
C ARG A 46 -1.85 19.62 10.75
N THR A 47 -0.58 19.40 11.06
CA THR A 47 0.33 20.44 11.56
C THR A 47 0.92 21.30 10.45
N SER A 48 0.99 20.77 9.23
CA SER A 48 1.52 21.47 8.05
C SER A 48 0.60 22.62 7.61
N LYS A 49 1.20 23.63 7.00
CA LYS A 49 0.55 24.81 6.41
C LYS A 49 0.95 24.99 4.95
N ASN A 50 2.11 24.50 4.56
CA ASN A 50 2.62 24.62 3.20
C ASN A 50 3.55 23.43 2.86
N ILE A 51 3.91 23.31 1.59
CA ILE A 51 4.73 22.21 1.07
C ILE A 51 6.13 22.17 1.70
N GLY A 52 6.69 23.34 2.06
CA GLY A 52 8.01 23.42 2.70
C GLY A 52 8.06 22.70 4.05
N ASP A 53 6.93 22.58 4.74
CA ASP A 53 6.85 21.84 6.01
C ASP A 53 7.09 20.33 5.83
N LEU A 54 6.90 19.82 4.61
CA LEU A 54 7.10 18.41 4.27
C LEU A 54 8.58 18.04 4.11
N GLU A 55 9.45 19.01 3.82
CA GLU A 55 10.83 18.76 3.41
C GLU A 55 11.66 18.02 4.45
N SER A 56 11.29 18.08 5.73
CA SER A 56 11.96 17.30 6.77
C SER A 56 11.80 15.79 6.60
N PHE A 57 10.72 15.34 5.96
CA PHE A 57 10.33 13.94 5.87
C PHE A 57 10.25 13.43 4.42
N PHE A 58 9.81 14.28 3.50
CA PHE A 58 9.45 13.91 2.15
C PHE A 58 10.28 14.62 1.08
N ILE A 59 10.45 13.90 -0.03
CA ILE A 59 10.72 14.43 -1.35
C ILE A 59 9.36 14.60 -2.02
N VAL A 60 9.10 15.81 -2.48
CA VAL A 60 7.89 16.15 -3.27
C VAL A 60 8.24 15.97 -4.73
N ASP A 61 7.45 15.19 -5.48
CA ASP A 61 7.81 14.79 -6.85
C ASP A 61 7.94 15.98 -7.82
N GLY A 62 9.14 16.24 -8.34
CA GLY A 62 9.37 17.33 -9.30
C GLY A 62 8.61 17.20 -10.62
N GLY A 63 8.05 16.03 -10.94
CA GLY A 63 7.25 15.79 -12.15
C GLY A 63 5.88 16.48 -12.15
N VAL A 64 5.42 16.98 -11.00
CA VAL A 64 4.12 17.64 -10.85
C VAL A 64 4.30 19.13 -10.54
N LYS A 65 3.53 19.98 -11.22
CA LYS A 65 3.48 21.41 -10.89
C LYS A 65 2.63 21.64 -9.65
N TYR A 66 3.27 21.66 -8.49
CA TYR A 66 2.59 21.95 -7.24
C TYR A 66 2.12 23.40 -7.14
N ASN A 67 0.89 23.54 -6.70
CA ASN A 67 0.26 24.80 -6.32
C ASN A 67 -0.79 24.48 -5.24
N PRO A 68 -1.35 25.48 -4.55
CA PRO A 68 -2.32 25.25 -3.47
C PRO A 68 -3.59 24.49 -3.87
N LYS A 69 -3.89 24.38 -5.17
CA LYS A 69 -5.01 23.58 -5.67
C LYS A 69 -4.65 22.11 -5.86
N VAL A 70 -3.38 21.76 -6.09
CA VAL A 70 -2.91 20.36 -6.25
C VAL A 70 -2.56 19.74 -4.91
N MET A 71 -1.99 20.53 -4.00
CA MET A 71 -1.71 20.10 -2.63
C MET A 71 -2.02 21.22 -1.64
N SER A 72 -2.89 20.94 -0.69
CA SER A 72 -3.26 21.86 0.39
C SER A 72 -3.24 21.16 1.75
N PHE A 73 -3.35 21.92 2.83
CA PHE A 73 -3.29 21.38 4.19
C PHE A 73 -4.40 21.97 5.06
N SER A 74 -5.01 21.12 5.88
CA SER A 74 -6.02 21.50 6.87
C SER A 74 -5.75 20.83 8.21
N ALA A 75 -6.12 21.51 9.30
CA ALA A 75 -6.05 20.93 10.64
C ALA A 75 -7.00 19.73 10.82
N ASP A 76 -8.06 19.63 10.01
CA ASP A 76 -9.09 18.58 10.15
C ASP A 76 -8.79 17.35 9.29
N THR A 77 -8.27 17.56 8.08
CA THR A 77 -8.08 16.50 7.06
C THR A 77 -6.63 16.22 6.71
N GLY A 78 -5.68 17.03 7.20
CA GLY A 78 -4.26 16.88 6.90
C GLY A 78 -3.91 17.33 5.49
N ALA A 79 -3.06 16.58 4.80
CA ALA A 79 -2.66 16.86 3.44
C ALA A 79 -3.77 16.43 2.47
N GLU A 80 -4.22 17.36 1.63
CA GLU A 80 -5.16 17.10 0.55
C GLU A 80 -4.39 17.05 -0.77
N MET A 81 -4.48 15.91 -1.46
CA MET A 81 -3.86 15.66 -2.77
C MET A 81 -4.94 15.63 -3.84
N THR A 82 -5.03 16.71 -4.61
CA THR A 82 -6.18 16.99 -5.48
C THR A 82 -5.87 16.77 -6.96
N ILE A 83 -6.82 16.18 -7.66
CA ILE A 83 -6.86 15.98 -9.10
C ILE A 83 -7.96 16.86 -9.68
N PHE A 84 -7.60 17.78 -10.58
CA PHE A 84 -8.57 18.57 -11.35
C PHE A 84 -8.26 18.63 -12.85
N GLU A 85 -7.18 18.00 -13.28
CA GLU A 85 -6.76 17.85 -14.68
C GLU A 85 -5.92 16.59 -14.85
N GLU A 86 -5.82 16.09 -16.08
CA GLU A 86 -5.28 14.76 -16.43
C GLU A 86 -3.83 14.50 -16.00
N ASN A 87 -3.03 15.56 -15.91
CA ASN A 87 -1.62 15.47 -15.56
C ASN A 87 -1.35 15.67 -14.06
N ASN A 88 -2.37 15.89 -13.23
CA ASN A 88 -2.16 15.89 -11.78
C ASN A 88 -1.85 14.48 -11.30
N ALA A 89 -0.81 14.36 -10.48
CA ALA A 89 -0.42 13.12 -9.78
C ALA A 89 0.37 13.45 -8.49
N PRO A 90 -0.16 14.31 -7.59
CA PRO A 90 0.53 14.68 -6.35
C PRO A 90 1.03 13.42 -5.61
N THR A 91 2.34 13.40 -5.35
CA THR A 91 3.06 12.26 -4.80
C THR A 91 4.13 12.73 -3.82
N LEU A 92 4.10 12.15 -2.63
CA LEU A 92 5.11 12.32 -1.59
C LEU A 92 5.92 11.03 -1.44
N THR A 93 7.24 11.12 -1.53
CA THR A 93 8.16 9.99 -1.31
C THR A 93 8.98 10.25 -0.06
N SER A 94 9.06 9.32 0.89
CA SER A 94 9.89 9.50 2.07
C SER A 94 11.36 9.66 1.67
N LYS A 95 12.07 10.56 2.35
CA LYS A 95 13.53 10.70 2.16
C LYS A 95 14.27 9.44 2.57
N ASN A 96 13.79 8.81 3.65
CA ASN A 96 14.38 7.63 4.25
C ASN A 96 13.68 6.35 3.82
N TYR A 97 14.40 5.25 3.96
CA TYR A 97 13.98 3.89 3.68
C TYR A 97 13.75 3.14 5.00
N LEU A 98 12.86 2.16 4.97
CA LEU A 98 12.75 1.11 5.97
C LEU A 98 13.22 -0.22 5.37
N PHE A 99 13.80 -1.09 6.17
CA PHE A 99 14.19 -2.43 5.71
C PHE A 99 13.52 -3.49 6.57
N PHE A 100 12.44 -4.07 6.04
CA PHE A 100 11.34 -4.60 6.86
C PHE A 100 10.78 -3.50 7.78
N GLY A 101 9.62 -3.75 8.38
CA GLY A 101 9.03 -2.77 9.29
C GLY A 101 7.53 -2.76 9.26
N LYS A 102 7.01 -1.69 9.84
CA LYS A 102 5.58 -1.41 9.86
C LYS A 102 5.33 0.01 9.42
N VAL A 103 4.31 0.22 8.61
CA VAL A 103 3.80 1.53 8.23
C VAL A 103 2.32 1.59 8.52
N GLU A 104 1.89 2.67 9.17
CA GLU A 104 0.49 3.03 9.36
C GLU A 104 0.23 4.38 8.69
N VAL A 105 -0.86 4.49 7.94
CA VAL A 105 -1.30 5.74 7.31
C VAL A 105 -2.79 5.94 7.59
N GLU A 106 -3.15 7.08 8.16
CA GLU A 106 -4.55 7.50 8.32
C GLU A 106 -4.99 8.25 7.06
N LEU A 107 -5.87 7.62 6.27
CA LEU A 107 -6.22 8.02 4.91
C LEU A 107 -7.74 8.01 4.68
N GLN A 108 -8.23 8.99 3.93
CA GLN A 108 -9.50 8.95 3.21
C GLN A 108 -9.18 9.07 1.70
N ALA A 109 -9.52 8.06 0.91
CA ALA A 109 -9.15 8.00 -0.50
C ALA A 109 -9.97 8.96 -1.38
N ALA A 110 -9.47 9.26 -2.57
CA ALA A 110 -10.13 10.15 -3.51
C ALA A 110 -11.30 9.45 -4.21
N PRO A 111 -12.51 10.05 -4.23
CA PRO A 111 -13.60 9.53 -5.05
C PRO A 111 -13.35 9.78 -6.54
N GLY A 112 -14.13 9.11 -7.39
CA GLY A 112 -14.20 9.42 -8.82
C GLY A 112 -13.70 8.28 -9.70
N ARG A 113 -14.43 8.01 -10.78
CA ARG A 113 -14.00 7.02 -11.76
C ARG A 113 -12.66 7.42 -12.35
N GLY A 114 -11.77 6.44 -12.57
CA GLY A 114 -10.45 6.67 -13.13
C GLY A 114 -9.45 7.33 -12.18
N ILE A 115 -9.84 7.66 -10.95
CA ILE A 115 -8.97 8.23 -9.93
C ILE A 115 -8.51 7.13 -8.99
N VAL A 116 -7.22 7.15 -8.65
CA VAL A 116 -6.60 6.17 -7.78
C VAL A 116 -5.86 6.89 -6.66
N THR A 117 -6.01 6.39 -5.44
CA THR A 117 -5.19 6.78 -4.29
C THR A 117 -4.33 5.59 -3.89
N SER A 118 -3.07 5.83 -3.50
CA SER A 118 -2.09 4.76 -3.28
C SER A 118 -1.24 4.98 -2.03
N ILE A 119 -0.96 3.90 -1.32
CA ILE A 119 0.11 3.80 -0.31
C ILE A 119 1.06 2.73 -0.80
N VAL A 120 2.29 3.09 -1.16
CA VAL A 120 3.25 2.18 -1.78
C VAL A 120 4.54 2.16 -0.99
N LEU A 121 5.01 0.98 -0.62
CA LEU A 121 6.40 0.77 -0.26
C LEU A 121 7.15 0.34 -1.52
N GLN A 122 8.29 0.98 -1.82
CA GLN A 122 9.07 0.72 -3.01
C GLN A 122 10.56 0.81 -2.80
N SER A 123 11.29 -0.20 -3.26
CA SER A 123 12.76 -0.20 -3.28
C SER A 123 13.34 0.30 -4.60
N ASP A 124 14.64 0.63 -4.57
CA ASP A 124 15.44 0.87 -5.77
C ASP A 124 15.55 -0.37 -6.69
N ALA A 125 15.43 -1.57 -6.12
CA ALA A 125 15.38 -2.82 -6.87
C ALA A 125 14.02 -3.09 -7.53
N LEU A 126 13.01 -2.23 -7.30
CA LEU A 126 11.61 -2.40 -7.74
C LEU A 126 10.87 -3.55 -7.06
N ASP A 127 11.29 -3.94 -5.86
CA ASP A 127 10.37 -4.56 -4.90
C ASP A 127 9.31 -3.54 -4.48
N GLU A 128 8.06 -3.98 -4.35
CA GLU A 128 6.90 -3.12 -4.14
C GLU A 128 5.82 -3.80 -3.28
N ILE A 129 5.16 -3.04 -2.42
CA ILE A 129 4.00 -3.47 -1.61
C ILE A 129 3.01 -2.31 -1.58
N ASP A 130 1.76 -2.54 -1.95
CA ASP A 130 0.80 -1.46 -2.12
C ASP A 130 -0.59 -1.73 -1.53
N TRP A 131 -1.19 -0.62 -1.08
CA TRP A 131 -2.63 -0.43 -1.01
C TRP A 131 -3.06 0.46 -2.17
N GLU A 132 -4.09 0.03 -2.90
CA GLU A 132 -4.69 0.79 -3.99
C GLU A 132 -6.19 0.98 -3.74
N PHE A 133 -6.65 2.21 -3.96
CA PHE A 133 -8.04 2.62 -3.80
C PHE A 133 -8.54 3.17 -5.12
N VAL A 134 -9.46 2.46 -5.76
CA VAL A 134 -10.09 2.92 -7.01
C VAL A 134 -11.30 3.77 -6.65
N GLY A 135 -11.31 5.05 -7.03
CA GLY A 135 -12.33 6.01 -6.63
C GLY A 135 -13.76 5.70 -7.12
N ALA A 136 -13.91 4.77 -8.09
CA ALA A 136 -15.20 4.22 -8.51
C ALA A 136 -15.73 3.12 -7.57
N ASP A 137 -14.88 2.47 -6.78
CA ASP A 137 -15.24 1.38 -5.87
C ASP A 137 -15.33 1.90 -4.43
N GLN A 138 -16.56 1.98 -3.94
CA GLN A 138 -16.86 2.48 -2.60
C GLN A 138 -16.91 1.36 -1.56
N THR A 139 -16.61 0.12 -1.95
CA THR A 139 -16.85 -1.08 -1.14
C THR A 139 -15.63 -1.98 -1.04
N HIS A 140 -14.62 -1.81 -1.89
CA HIS A 140 -13.39 -2.60 -1.84
C HIS A 140 -12.13 -1.76 -1.74
N VAL A 141 -11.10 -2.41 -1.24
CA VAL A 141 -9.72 -1.95 -1.28
C VAL A 141 -8.87 -3.04 -1.93
N GLN A 142 -7.79 -2.64 -2.61
CA GLN A 142 -6.87 -3.57 -3.24
C GLN A 142 -5.54 -3.62 -2.49
N THR A 143 -4.98 -4.81 -2.40
CA THR A 143 -3.59 -5.03 -1.99
C THR A 143 -2.81 -5.70 -3.11
N ASN A 144 -1.54 -5.36 -3.22
CA ASN A 144 -0.64 -6.05 -4.13
C ASN A 144 0.80 -6.05 -3.62
N PHE A 145 1.63 -6.85 -4.27
CA PHE A 145 3.07 -6.80 -4.11
C PHE A 145 3.80 -7.31 -5.35
N TYR A 146 4.94 -6.69 -5.63
CA TYR A 146 5.84 -7.07 -6.72
C TYR A 146 7.25 -7.23 -6.18
N ALA A 147 8.05 -8.02 -6.89
CA ALA A 147 9.44 -8.23 -6.54
C ALA A 147 10.31 -8.04 -7.78
N LEU A 148 11.38 -7.26 -7.61
CA LEU A 148 12.39 -6.98 -8.62
C LEU A 148 11.83 -6.43 -9.95
N GLY A 149 10.74 -5.65 -9.89
CA GLY A 149 10.09 -5.04 -11.05
C GLY A 149 9.39 -6.05 -11.97
N VAL A 150 9.18 -7.28 -11.50
CA VAL A 150 8.43 -8.30 -12.22
C VAL A 150 6.96 -8.14 -11.88
N ASN A 151 6.22 -7.55 -12.82
CA ASN A 151 4.78 -7.39 -12.71
C ASN A 151 4.09 -8.76 -12.77
N ASP A 152 3.47 -9.16 -11.66
CA ASP A 152 2.61 -10.34 -11.57
C ASP A 152 1.21 -9.89 -11.16
N TYR A 153 0.38 -9.60 -12.17
CA TYR A 153 -0.98 -9.12 -11.97
C TYR A 153 -1.91 -10.15 -11.33
N THR A 154 -1.45 -11.41 -11.12
CA THR A 154 -2.24 -12.44 -10.43
C THR A 154 -2.20 -12.31 -8.90
N ARG A 155 -1.36 -11.42 -8.35
CA ARG A 155 -1.22 -11.20 -6.90
C ARG A 155 -2.14 -10.15 -6.31
N ALA A 156 -2.80 -9.37 -7.16
CA ALA A 156 -3.82 -8.42 -6.72
C ALA A 156 -4.93 -9.17 -5.97
N ARG A 157 -5.32 -8.65 -4.81
CA ARG A 157 -6.45 -9.16 -4.03
C ARG A 157 -7.32 -7.98 -3.63
N TYR A 158 -8.63 -8.15 -3.81
CA TYR A 158 -9.65 -7.18 -3.47
C TYR A 158 -10.37 -7.63 -2.22
N TYR A 159 -10.61 -6.70 -1.30
CA TYR A 159 -11.26 -6.98 -0.03
C TYR A 159 -12.44 -6.05 0.17
N GLU A 160 -13.62 -6.64 0.37
CA GLU A 160 -14.81 -5.89 0.75
C GLU A 160 -14.64 -5.31 2.17
N VAL A 161 -15.00 -4.05 2.33
CA VAL A 161 -14.93 -3.31 3.60
C VAL A 161 -16.32 -2.81 4.00
N PRO A 162 -16.65 -2.77 5.31
CA PRO A 162 -17.97 -2.38 5.79
C PRO A 162 -18.18 -0.86 5.86
N PHE A 163 -17.35 -0.09 5.15
CA PHE A 163 -17.32 1.37 5.15
C PHE A 163 -17.00 1.86 3.73
N ASN A 164 -17.16 3.15 3.47
CA ASN A 164 -16.77 3.74 2.18
C ASN A 164 -15.40 4.44 2.30
N PRO A 165 -14.33 3.89 1.69
CA PRO A 165 -12.97 4.43 1.79
C PRO A 165 -12.83 5.89 1.32
N MET A 166 -13.78 6.37 0.51
CA MET A 166 -13.76 7.70 -0.09
C MET A 166 -14.38 8.79 0.80
N THR A 167 -15.05 8.38 1.88
CA THR A 167 -15.84 9.29 2.74
C THR A 167 -15.51 9.21 4.22
N SER A 168 -14.66 8.27 4.63
CA SER A 168 -14.22 8.10 6.00
C SER A 168 -12.72 7.84 6.08
N PHE A 169 -12.10 8.37 7.13
CA PHE A 169 -10.71 8.07 7.46
C PHE A 169 -10.60 6.71 8.12
N HIS A 170 -9.63 5.93 7.67
CA HIS A 170 -9.24 4.66 8.26
C HIS A 170 -7.72 4.57 8.35
N THR A 171 -7.22 3.76 9.28
CA THR A 171 -5.79 3.50 9.39
C THR A 171 -5.46 2.25 8.59
N TYR A 172 -4.71 2.42 7.50
CA TYR A 172 -4.21 1.33 6.67
C TYR A 172 -2.79 0.99 7.09
N THR A 173 -2.55 -0.29 7.32
CA THR A 173 -1.29 -0.79 7.86
C THR A 173 -0.67 -1.78 6.89
N ILE A 174 0.64 -1.65 6.69
CA ILE A 174 1.50 -2.67 6.08
C ILE A 174 2.53 -3.04 7.14
N GLU A 175 2.54 -4.29 7.58
CA GLU A 175 3.62 -4.85 8.39
C GLU A 175 4.36 -5.89 7.56
N TRP A 176 5.63 -5.65 7.29
CA TRP A 176 6.44 -6.37 6.34
C TRP A 176 7.67 -6.92 7.03
N THR A 177 7.79 -8.24 7.10
CA THR A 177 8.94 -8.96 7.64
C THR A 177 9.53 -9.88 6.57
N LYS A 178 10.57 -10.64 6.92
CA LYS A 178 11.10 -11.69 6.02
C LYS A 178 10.12 -12.88 5.88
N GLU A 179 9.19 -13.04 6.82
CA GLU A 179 8.21 -14.14 6.85
C GLU A 179 6.87 -13.77 6.23
N SER A 180 6.43 -12.52 6.35
CA SER A 180 5.10 -12.13 5.88
C SER A 180 4.91 -10.64 5.64
N ILE A 181 3.98 -10.33 4.73
CA ILE A 181 3.37 -9.01 4.60
C ILE A 181 1.95 -9.11 5.16
N VAL A 182 1.66 -8.37 6.22
CA VAL A 182 0.35 -8.28 6.84
C VAL A 182 -0.27 -6.94 6.51
N PHE A 183 -1.40 -6.99 5.84
CA PHE A 183 -2.23 -5.84 5.52
C PHE A 183 -3.39 -5.78 6.50
N SER A 184 -3.51 -4.66 7.22
CA SER A 184 -4.59 -4.44 8.18
C SER A 184 -5.27 -3.10 7.98
N ILE A 185 -6.55 -3.03 8.38
CA ILE A 185 -7.33 -1.79 8.41
C ILE A 185 -7.92 -1.67 9.81
N ASP A 186 -7.66 -0.54 10.48
CA ASP A 186 -8.08 -0.28 11.86
C ASP A 186 -7.74 -1.43 12.83
N GLY A 187 -6.56 -2.03 12.63
CA GLY A 187 -6.06 -3.16 13.42
C GLY A 187 -6.65 -4.53 13.06
N LYS A 188 -7.61 -4.61 12.13
CA LYS A 188 -8.12 -5.88 11.61
C LYS A 188 -7.31 -6.34 10.40
N VAL A 189 -6.80 -7.57 10.43
CA VAL A 189 -6.07 -8.18 9.31
C VAL A 189 -7.04 -8.50 8.16
N TYR A 190 -6.66 -8.10 6.94
CA TYR A 190 -7.35 -8.43 5.69
C TYR A 190 -6.54 -9.39 4.82
N ARG A 191 -5.20 -9.27 4.83
CA ARG A 191 -4.32 -10.17 4.08
C ARG A 191 -3.07 -10.48 4.88
N THR A 192 -2.64 -11.74 4.80
CA THR A 192 -1.28 -12.16 5.12
C THR A 192 -0.70 -12.80 3.89
N ALA A 193 0.30 -12.16 3.27
CA ALA A 193 1.06 -12.73 2.18
C ALA A 193 2.37 -13.32 2.70
N THR A 194 2.84 -14.43 2.14
CA THR A 194 4.09 -15.07 2.57
C THR A 194 5.02 -15.34 1.38
N PRO A 195 6.33 -15.58 1.60
CA PRO A 195 7.25 -15.98 0.54
C PRO A 195 6.84 -17.27 -0.21
N ALA A 196 5.94 -18.08 0.33
CA ALA A 196 5.41 -19.25 -0.36
C ALA A 196 4.55 -18.89 -1.59
N GLU A 197 4.09 -17.65 -1.72
CA GLU A 197 3.33 -17.14 -2.86
C GLU A 197 4.21 -16.75 -4.06
N GLY A 198 5.53 -16.89 -3.96
CA GLY A 198 6.47 -16.66 -5.07
C GLY A 198 7.49 -15.58 -4.77
N ASN A 199 7.82 -14.76 -5.78
CA ASN A 199 8.82 -13.70 -5.62
C ASN A 199 8.35 -12.69 -4.57
N TYR A 200 9.10 -12.60 -3.48
CA TYR A 200 8.73 -11.85 -2.29
C TYR A 200 9.58 -10.57 -2.15
N PRO A 201 8.96 -9.41 -1.86
CA PRO A 201 9.65 -8.15 -1.67
C PRO A 201 10.56 -8.20 -0.44
N GLN A 202 11.84 -7.89 -0.59
CA GLN A 202 12.85 -8.17 0.43
C GLN A 202 14.03 -7.18 0.43
N THR A 203 13.87 -6.01 -0.17
CA THR A 203 14.91 -4.97 -0.24
C THR A 203 14.41 -3.64 0.31
N PRO A 204 15.27 -2.79 0.91
CA PRO A 204 14.85 -1.56 1.59
C PRO A 204 13.93 -0.70 0.74
N MET A 205 12.86 -0.19 1.35
CA MET A 205 11.81 0.54 0.65
C MET A 205 11.60 1.96 1.19
N GLN A 206 11.34 2.91 0.31
CA GLN A 206 10.71 4.18 0.63
C GLN A 206 9.20 4.02 0.69
N LEU A 207 8.55 4.88 1.48
CA LEU A 207 7.11 5.07 1.46
C LEU A 207 6.75 6.12 0.40
N LYS A 208 5.79 5.82 -0.46
CA LYS A 208 5.17 6.74 -1.40
C LYS A 208 3.68 6.85 -1.12
N LEU A 209 3.19 8.09 -1.05
CA LEU A 209 1.78 8.43 -0.86
C LEU A 209 1.35 9.27 -2.04
N GLY A 210 0.23 8.95 -2.69
CA GLY A 210 -0.18 9.72 -3.86
C GLY A 210 -1.64 9.55 -4.27
N THR A 211 -2.12 10.52 -5.04
CA THR A 211 -3.38 10.40 -5.79
C THR A 211 -3.08 10.70 -7.24
N TRP A 212 -3.62 9.89 -8.16
CA TRP A 212 -3.28 9.96 -9.58
C TRP A 212 -4.43 9.48 -10.47
N VAL A 213 -4.27 9.72 -11.77
CA VAL A 213 -5.27 9.41 -12.79
C VAL A 213 -4.89 8.10 -13.48
N GLY A 214 -5.56 6.99 -13.12
CA GLY A 214 -5.42 5.70 -13.79
C GLY A 214 -6.27 5.62 -15.07
N GLY A 215 -7.44 6.26 -15.05
CA GLY A 215 -8.39 6.32 -16.17
C GLY A 215 -8.01 7.34 -17.25
N LYS A 216 -6.79 7.27 -17.79
CA LYS A 216 -6.31 8.16 -18.86
C LYS A 216 -5.50 7.44 -19.94
N GLY A 217 -5.25 8.14 -21.05
CA GLY A 217 -4.43 7.64 -22.15
C GLY A 217 -5.08 6.47 -22.90
N THR A 218 -4.27 5.50 -23.32
CA THR A 218 -4.68 4.38 -24.20
C THR A 218 -4.43 2.99 -23.60
N ALA A 219 -3.89 2.92 -22.37
CA ALA A 219 -3.61 1.67 -21.68
C ALA A 219 -4.92 1.06 -21.15
N GLN A 220 -5.65 0.35 -22.04
CA GLN A 220 -7.01 -0.12 -21.75
C GLN A 220 -7.11 -0.94 -20.45
N GLY A 221 -6.13 -1.80 -20.17
CA GLY A 221 -6.11 -2.57 -18.93
C GLY A 221 -6.06 -1.71 -17.66
N THR A 222 -5.28 -0.62 -17.67
CA THR A 222 -5.22 0.33 -16.55
C THR A 222 -6.50 1.14 -16.44
N ILE A 223 -7.08 1.54 -17.58
CA ILE A 223 -8.35 2.28 -17.62
C ILE A 223 -9.47 1.42 -17.04
N ASP A 224 -9.59 0.16 -17.48
CA ASP A 224 -10.60 -0.78 -17.01
C ASP A 224 -10.43 -1.08 -15.52
N TRP A 225 -9.19 -1.30 -15.09
CA TRP A 225 -8.85 -1.50 -13.67
C TRP A 225 -9.22 -0.31 -12.80
N ALA A 226 -8.98 0.92 -13.25
CA ALA A 226 -9.36 2.15 -12.55
C ALA A 226 -10.88 2.46 -12.64
N GLY A 227 -11.67 1.52 -13.17
CA GLY A 227 -13.12 1.61 -13.29
C GLY A 227 -13.60 2.38 -14.52
N GLY A 228 -12.71 2.81 -15.41
CA GLY A 228 -12.98 3.56 -16.64
C GLY A 228 -12.24 4.89 -16.73
N LEU A 229 -12.53 5.67 -17.78
CA LEU A 229 -11.95 7.00 -17.97
C LEU A 229 -12.39 7.99 -16.87
N ALA A 230 -11.50 8.90 -16.52
CA ALA A 230 -11.75 9.96 -15.55
C ALA A 230 -12.87 10.91 -15.99
N GLU A 231 -13.74 11.29 -15.05
CA GLU A 231 -14.93 12.13 -15.28
C GLU A 231 -14.66 13.59 -14.90
N TRP A 232 -14.02 14.35 -15.80
CA TRP A 232 -13.58 15.72 -15.51
C TRP A 232 -14.69 16.70 -15.12
N ASP A 233 -15.94 16.43 -15.48
CA ASP A 233 -17.12 17.21 -15.07
C ASP A 233 -17.44 17.06 -13.57
N LYS A 234 -16.90 16.04 -12.91
CA LYS A 234 -17.03 15.78 -11.47
C LYS A 234 -15.80 16.20 -10.67
N ALA A 235 -14.76 16.69 -11.32
CA ALA A 235 -13.58 17.22 -10.65
C ALA A 235 -13.94 18.47 -9.81
N PRO A 236 -13.19 18.76 -8.73
CA PRO A 236 -11.98 18.09 -8.27
C PRO A 236 -12.23 16.79 -7.50
N PHE A 237 -11.22 15.93 -7.51
CA PHE A 237 -11.15 14.71 -6.70
C PHE A 237 -9.99 14.82 -5.73
N ALA A 238 -10.17 14.45 -4.46
CA ALA A 238 -9.15 14.69 -3.44
C ALA A 238 -8.98 13.50 -2.51
N GLY A 239 -7.74 13.03 -2.36
CA GLY A 239 -7.34 12.11 -1.31
C GLY A 239 -6.79 12.88 -0.11
N HIS A 240 -7.12 12.45 1.09
CA HIS A 240 -6.75 13.13 2.33
C HIS A 240 -5.89 12.24 3.23
N TYR A 241 -4.75 12.75 3.68
CA TYR A 241 -3.79 12.05 4.52
C TYR A 241 -3.62 12.80 5.83
N ARG A 242 -4.02 12.21 6.96
CA ARG A 242 -3.92 12.86 8.27
C ARG A 242 -2.58 12.64 8.94
N SER A 243 -2.16 11.38 9.01
CA SER A 243 -0.94 11.03 9.73
C SER A 243 -0.29 9.78 9.16
N LEU A 244 0.99 9.62 9.45
CA LEU A 244 1.73 8.40 9.21
C LEU A 244 2.60 8.04 10.41
N LYS A 245 2.84 6.75 10.58
CA LYS A 245 3.85 6.19 11.48
C LYS A 245 4.64 5.12 10.76
N VAL A 246 5.94 5.10 10.99
CA VAL A 246 6.88 4.14 10.43
C VAL A 246 7.68 3.55 11.57
N TRP A 247 7.78 2.23 11.61
CA TRP A 247 8.72 1.49 12.43
C TRP A 247 9.68 0.78 11.49
N ASP A 248 10.92 1.23 11.46
CA ASP A 248 11.98 0.60 10.69
C ASP A 248 12.65 -0.50 11.51
N TYR A 249 12.60 -1.70 10.97
CA TYR A 249 13.12 -2.92 11.56
C TYR A 249 14.62 -3.09 11.20
N ALA A 250 15.14 -2.37 10.22
CA ALA A 250 16.56 -2.40 9.88
C ALA A 250 17.09 -3.82 9.62
N GLY A 251 16.35 -4.61 8.85
CA GLY A 251 16.67 -5.98 8.48
C GLY A 251 16.28 -7.04 9.53
N GLY A 252 15.59 -6.66 10.61
CA GLY A 252 15.17 -7.55 11.71
C GLY A 252 14.50 -6.79 12.86
N ASP A 253 14.57 -7.23 14.12
CA ASP A 253 14.07 -6.38 15.23
C ASP A 253 15.15 -5.43 15.76
N LYS A 254 15.83 -4.71 14.85
CA LYS A 254 16.97 -3.84 15.16
C LYS A 254 16.55 -2.38 15.24
N ALA A 255 17.44 -1.53 15.76
CA ALA A 255 17.29 -0.08 15.76
C ALA A 255 18.63 0.60 15.51
N GLY A 256 18.60 1.88 15.14
CA GLY A 256 19.77 2.74 14.97
C GLY A 256 20.39 2.73 13.58
N ALA A 257 19.85 1.99 12.60
CA ALA A 257 20.37 2.02 11.24
C ALA A 257 20.48 3.45 10.71
N LYS A 258 21.60 3.73 10.03
CA LYS A 258 21.85 5.02 9.38
C LYS A 258 21.60 4.95 7.89
N GLN A 259 21.96 3.82 7.28
CA GLN A 259 21.76 3.58 5.86
C GLN A 259 21.77 2.09 5.54
N TYR A 260 21.24 1.77 4.35
CA TYR A 260 21.25 0.46 3.73
C TYR A 260 22.08 0.50 2.46
N GLU A 261 22.98 -0.46 2.32
CA GLU A 261 23.85 -0.57 1.15
C GLU A 261 23.65 -1.92 0.48
N TYR A 262 23.38 -1.93 -0.82
CA TYR A 262 23.38 -3.15 -1.59
C TYR A 262 24.82 -3.62 -1.78
N SER A 263 25.11 -4.87 -1.41
CA SER A 263 26.42 -5.45 -1.68
C SER A 263 26.69 -5.48 -3.19
N LYS A 264 27.96 -5.33 -3.59
CA LYS A 264 28.37 -5.40 -4.99
C LYS A 264 27.91 -6.72 -5.62
N GLY A 265 27.19 -6.64 -6.73
CA GLY A 265 26.62 -7.82 -7.40
C GLY A 265 25.40 -8.41 -6.70
N SER A 266 24.70 -7.60 -5.90
CA SER A 266 23.41 -7.95 -5.28
C SER A 266 22.45 -8.58 -6.29
N ASP A 267 21.86 -9.71 -5.90
CA ASP A 267 20.80 -10.40 -6.63
C ASP A 267 19.39 -9.97 -6.18
N GLY A 268 19.31 -8.92 -5.35
CA GLY A 268 18.04 -8.43 -4.80
C GLY A 268 17.53 -9.25 -3.62
N LYS A 269 18.34 -10.15 -3.06
CA LYS A 269 17.99 -10.83 -1.81
C LYS A 269 18.37 -10.00 -0.59
N TRP A 270 17.55 -10.08 0.45
CA TRP A 270 17.73 -9.31 1.69
C TRP A 270 19.10 -9.54 2.36
N GLN A 271 19.68 -10.74 2.22
CA GLN A 271 21.00 -11.08 2.78
C GLN A 271 22.14 -10.28 2.14
N SER A 272 21.92 -9.71 0.94
CA SER A 272 22.91 -8.87 0.25
C SER A 272 22.90 -7.43 0.75
N ILE A 273 21.97 -7.05 1.62
CA ILE A 273 21.83 -5.70 2.15
C ILE A 273 22.69 -5.55 3.40
N GLN A 274 23.67 -4.64 3.34
CA GLN A 274 24.45 -4.24 4.49
C GLN A 274 23.67 -3.18 5.28
N VAL A 275 23.45 -3.45 6.56
CA VAL A 275 22.81 -2.52 7.49
C VAL A 275 23.89 -1.77 8.25
N VAL A 276 24.04 -0.47 7.98
CA VAL A 276 25.11 0.34 8.55
C VAL A 276 24.58 1.13 9.76
N GLY A 277 25.28 1.04 10.89
CA GLY A 277 25.00 1.83 12.10
C GLY A 277 23.94 1.26 13.05
N ALA A 278 23.33 0.11 12.72
CA ALA A 278 22.35 -0.53 13.59
C ALA A 278 23.00 -1.26 14.79
N GLY A 279 22.30 -1.24 15.92
CA GLY A 279 22.57 -2.06 17.10
C GLY A 279 21.38 -2.96 17.42
N ASP A 280 21.59 -3.94 18.31
CA ASP A 280 20.51 -4.78 18.81
C ASP A 280 19.56 -3.94 19.70
N LYS A 281 18.24 -4.07 19.52
CA LYS A 281 17.29 -3.53 20.50
C LYS A 281 17.53 -4.24 21.84
N PRO A 282 17.57 -3.52 22.98
CA PRO A 282 17.54 -4.19 24.28
C PRO A 282 16.27 -5.03 24.35
N SER A 283 16.41 -6.34 24.52
CA SER A 283 15.29 -7.22 24.83
C SER A 283 14.60 -6.66 26.07
N ILE A 284 13.28 -6.41 26.02
CA ILE A 284 12.51 -6.05 27.21
C ILE A 284 12.73 -7.18 28.23
N GLY A 285 13.38 -6.83 29.33
CA GLY A 285 14.16 -7.75 30.14
C GLY A 285 13.38 -8.91 30.74
N GLY A 286 13.92 -10.12 30.59
CA GLY A 286 13.98 -11.03 31.72
C GLY A 286 14.86 -10.40 32.79
N VAL A 287 14.38 -10.37 34.03
CA VAL A 287 15.08 -9.85 35.21
C VAL A 287 16.43 -10.55 35.35
N ALA A 288 17.51 -9.87 34.97
CA ALA A 288 18.87 -10.30 35.27
C ALA A 288 19.23 -9.76 36.66
N SER A 289 19.31 -10.67 37.62
CA SER A 289 19.89 -10.41 38.94
C SER A 289 21.36 -10.05 38.76
N SER A 290 21.72 -8.84 39.17
CA SER A 290 23.09 -8.36 39.26
C SER A 290 23.85 -9.17 40.29
N ASN A 291 25.03 -9.68 39.93
CA ASN A 291 26.14 -9.72 40.88
C ASN A 291 27.45 -9.43 40.17
N GLY A 292 28.06 -8.31 40.53
CA GLY A 292 29.39 -7.91 40.07
C GLY A 292 30.49 -8.65 40.83
N GLY A 293 31.66 -8.72 40.21
CA GLY A 293 32.88 -9.20 40.84
C GLY A 293 34.02 -9.32 39.83
N LYS A 294 35.10 -8.60 40.09
CA LYS A 294 36.28 -8.36 39.25
C LYS A 294 37.17 -9.59 39.02
N ASP A 295 38.00 -9.42 37.99
CA ASP A 295 39.22 -10.13 37.57
C ASP A 295 40.08 -10.73 38.70
N ASP A 296 40.63 -11.93 38.47
CA ASP A 296 42.09 -12.18 38.56
C ASP A 296 42.52 -13.55 37.98
N LYS A 297 43.72 -13.57 37.38
CA LYS A 297 44.44 -14.75 36.86
C LYS A 297 44.90 -15.68 38.00
N ALA A 298 44.88 -16.99 37.77
CA ALA A 298 46.05 -17.90 37.85
C ALA A 298 45.68 -19.38 37.65
N SER A 299 46.63 -20.11 37.07
CA SER A 299 46.69 -21.57 36.91
C SER A 299 46.88 -22.32 38.22
N ASP A 300 46.27 -23.51 38.39
CA ASP A 300 47.01 -24.74 38.72
C ASP A 300 46.13 -26.01 38.55
N LYS A 301 46.82 -27.13 38.36
CA LYS A 301 46.37 -28.51 38.20
C LYS A 301 45.89 -29.12 39.52
N GLY A 302 45.01 -30.13 39.42
CA GLY A 302 45.18 -31.35 40.23
C GLY A 302 43.95 -31.92 40.93
N LYS A 303 43.60 -33.13 40.45
CA LYS A 303 43.11 -34.32 41.20
C LYS A 303 41.70 -34.36 41.82
N ALA A 304 41.12 -35.53 41.58
CA ALA A 304 39.85 -36.06 42.02
C ALA A 304 39.73 -36.28 43.53
N ALA A 305 38.50 -36.20 44.04
CA ALA A 305 37.97 -37.09 45.06
C ALA A 305 36.43 -37.10 45.01
N GLN A 306 35.91 -38.25 45.38
CA GLN A 306 34.55 -38.75 45.26
C GLN A 306 33.79 -38.58 46.60
N SER A 307 32.46 -38.64 46.51
CA SER A 307 31.49 -38.93 47.59
C SER A 307 31.04 -37.75 48.45
N ASP A 308 29.75 -37.37 48.36
CA ASP A 308 28.74 -37.87 49.32
C ASP A 308 27.35 -37.37 48.94
N VAL A 309 26.39 -38.31 48.91
CA VAL A 309 24.95 -38.05 48.87
C VAL A 309 24.48 -37.89 50.33
N PRO A 310 23.55 -36.96 50.62
CA PRO A 310 22.31 -37.44 51.23
C PRO A 310 21.04 -36.72 50.76
N VAL A 311 20.07 -37.55 50.34
CA VAL A 311 18.68 -37.62 50.83
C VAL A 311 17.79 -36.36 50.72
N ILE A 312 16.77 -36.54 49.88
CA ILE A 312 15.54 -35.75 49.70
C ILE A 312 14.75 -35.61 51.02
N PRO A 313 14.11 -34.44 51.25
CA PRO A 313 12.71 -34.46 51.70
C PRO A 313 11.82 -33.79 50.66
N ASN A 314 10.90 -34.59 50.14
CA ASN A 314 9.80 -34.16 49.30
C ASN A 314 8.78 -33.57 50.27
N ASN A 315 8.65 -32.23 50.31
CA ASN A 315 7.54 -31.61 51.02
C ASN A 315 6.76 -30.73 50.06
N THR A 316 5.59 -31.26 49.73
CA THR A 316 4.54 -30.65 48.93
C THR A 316 3.90 -29.55 49.76
N THR A 317 4.09 -28.30 49.37
CA THR A 317 3.24 -27.20 49.84
C THR A 317 2.53 -26.62 48.64
N ALA A 318 1.31 -27.11 48.41
CA ALA A 318 0.34 -26.47 47.54
C ALA A 318 -0.23 -25.24 48.27
N VAL A 319 -0.06 -24.05 47.70
CA VAL A 319 -0.97 -22.91 47.93
C VAL A 319 -1.23 -22.21 46.60
N GLN A 320 -2.40 -22.54 46.06
CA GLN A 320 -3.33 -21.77 45.23
C GLN A 320 -2.80 -20.51 44.52
N THR A 321 -2.71 -20.60 43.19
CA THR A 321 -2.95 -19.47 42.30
C THR A 321 -4.36 -19.60 41.71
N SER A 322 -5.20 -18.61 42.00
CA SER A 322 -6.57 -18.47 41.50
C SER A 322 -6.59 -18.33 39.98
N THR A 323 -7.19 -19.31 39.31
CA THR A 323 -7.77 -19.15 37.98
C THR A 323 -9.06 -18.35 38.14
N ALA A 324 -9.04 -17.09 37.70
CA ALA A 324 -10.26 -16.31 37.50
C ALA A 324 -10.36 -15.96 36.02
N SER A 325 -11.16 -16.75 35.32
CA SER A 325 -11.79 -16.42 34.05
C SER A 325 -12.62 -15.16 34.26
N ALA A 326 -12.28 -14.06 33.58
CA ALA A 326 -13.08 -12.85 33.63
C ALA A 326 -14.31 -13.02 32.71
N SER A 327 -15.48 -13.00 33.34
CA SER A 327 -16.79 -12.92 32.71
C SER A 327 -17.02 -11.55 32.06
N VAL A 328 -17.46 -11.58 30.81
CA VAL A 328 -18.04 -10.43 30.10
C VAL A 328 -19.30 -9.95 30.82
N SER A 329 -19.23 -8.74 31.39
CA SER A 329 -20.40 -8.02 31.92
C SER A 329 -20.80 -6.93 30.93
N SER A 330 -22.00 -7.09 30.39
CA SER A 330 -22.70 -6.14 29.54
C SER A 330 -23.05 -4.88 30.33
N ALA A 331 -22.58 -3.71 29.90
CA ALA A 331 -23.01 -2.43 30.42
C ALA A 331 -24.05 -1.82 29.48
N THR A 332 -25.32 -1.91 29.88
CA THR A 332 -26.41 -1.10 29.36
C THR A 332 -26.34 0.27 30.03
N VAL A 333 -26.10 1.34 29.28
CA VAL A 333 -26.27 2.71 29.78
C VAL A 333 -27.52 3.30 29.15
N ALA A 334 -28.44 3.66 30.04
CA ALA A 334 -29.76 4.20 29.77
C ALA A 334 -29.67 5.60 29.11
N ALA A 335 -30.54 5.82 28.13
CA ALA A 335 -30.79 7.13 27.55
C ALA A 335 -31.60 8.00 28.53
N SER A 336 -31.01 9.09 29.00
CA SER A 336 -31.74 10.16 29.69
C SER A 336 -32.49 11.01 28.66
N THR A 337 -33.82 10.98 28.73
CA THR A 337 -34.72 11.78 27.89
C THR A 337 -35.01 13.09 28.61
N THR A 338 -34.54 14.21 28.07
CA THR A 338 -34.98 15.55 28.51
C THR A 338 -36.15 15.98 27.63
N ILE A 339 -37.30 16.22 28.27
CA ILE A 339 -38.52 16.74 27.64
C ILE A 339 -38.41 18.26 27.53
N THR A 340 -38.47 18.78 26.31
CA THR A 340 -38.85 20.18 26.03
C THR A 340 -40.04 20.15 25.08
N ARG A 341 -41.13 20.84 25.45
CA ARG A 341 -42.41 20.88 24.74
C ARG A 341 -42.62 22.24 24.08
N ALA A 342 -43.38 22.23 22.98
CA ALA A 342 -43.95 23.32 22.14
C ALA A 342 -43.16 23.56 20.82
N ASN A 343 -43.75 23.64 19.60
CA ASN A 343 -45.15 23.76 19.16
C ASN A 343 -45.26 23.47 17.62
N GLY A 344 -46.32 22.79 17.15
CA GLY A 344 -46.83 22.74 15.73
C GLY A 344 -45.94 22.04 14.67
N THR A 345 -46.38 21.30 13.66
CA THR A 345 -47.69 21.06 13.04
C THR A 345 -47.63 19.71 12.27
N SER A 346 -48.79 19.07 12.13
CA SER A 346 -49.10 17.73 11.61
C SER A 346 -48.50 17.31 10.25
N SER A 347 -48.08 16.04 10.13
CA SER A 347 -48.56 15.10 9.09
C SER A 347 -48.28 13.64 9.48
N THR A 348 -49.17 12.75 9.05
CA THR A 348 -49.49 11.45 9.66
C THR A 348 -49.11 10.26 8.75
N LEU A 349 -48.75 9.12 9.38
CA LEU A 349 -48.85 7.71 8.93
C LEU A 349 -47.89 7.25 7.80
N THR A 350 -47.27 6.06 7.82
CA THR A 350 -47.70 4.78 8.39
C THR A 350 -46.48 3.85 8.65
N ARG A 351 -46.51 3.13 9.78
CA ARG A 351 -45.57 2.07 10.18
C ARG A 351 -46.27 0.73 10.01
N LEU A 352 -45.65 -0.24 9.33
CA LEU A 352 -46.01 -1.66 9.45
C LEU A 352 -44.94 -2.36 10.29
N ALA A 353 -45.39 -3.07 11.33
CA ALA A 353 -44.60 -4.00 12.11
C ALA A 353 -45.31 -5.37 12.06
N SER A 354 -44.56 -6.45 11.90
CA SER A 354 -45.03 -7.82 12.18
C SER A 354 -43.85 -8.71 12.60
N SER A 355 -43.76 -8.87 13.93
CA SER A 355 -43.41 -10.05 14.76
C SER A 355 -42.64 -11.27 14.20
N SER A 356 -41.51 -11.53 14.86
CA SER A 356 -41.07 -12.77 15.57
C SER A 356 -40.99 -14.14 14.87
N GLY A 357 -39.79 -14.76 14.98
CA GLY A 357 -39.59 -16.21 14.97
C GLY A 357 -38.14 -16.62 14.68
N ALA A 358 -37.46 -17.27 15.63
CA ALA A 358 -36.18 -17.96 15.48
C ALA A 358 -36.35 -19.39 16.03
N PRO A 359 -35.35 -20.31 15.97
CA PRO A 359 -34.36 -20.64 14.94
C PRO A 359 -34.38 -22.16 14.59
N THR A 360 -33.79 -22.63 13.48
CA THR A 360 -33.18 -23.99 13.37
C THR A 360 -32.53 -24.20 12.00
N GLY A 361 -31.36 -24.86 12.00
CA GLY A 361 -31.07 -25.93 11.03
C GLY A 361 -30.09 -25.61 9.90
N SER A 362 -28.85 -26.06 10.09
CA SER A 362 -27.87 -26.30 9.03
C SER A 362 -28.44 -27.23 7.94
N ALA A 363 -28.29 -26.85 6.67
CA ALA A 363 -28.30 -27.79 5.56
C ALA A 363 -27.41 -27.28 4.43
N ASN A 364 -26.48 -28.17 4.07
CA ASN A 364 -25.59 -28.15 2.93
C ASN A 364 -26.41 -28.02 1.63
N ALA A 365 -26.09 -27.08 0.74
CA ALA A 365 -26.65 -27.03 -0.60
C ALA A 365 -25.61 -26.54 -1.61
N GLN A 366 -25.07 -27.54 -2.30
CA GLN A 366 -24.24 -27.48 -3.49
C GLN A 366 -25.08 -26.93 -4.66
N THR A 367 -24.71 -25.78 -5.22
CA THR A 367 -25.41 -25.21 -6.38
C THR A 367 -24.64 -25.53 -7.65
N THR A 368 -25.15 -26.50 -8.38
CA THR A 368 -24.80 -26.83 -9.76
C THR A 368 -25.32 -25.78 -10.74
N LEU A 369 -24.48 -25.35 -11.68
CA LEU A 369 -24.85 -24.54 -12.85
C LEU A 369 -25.93 -25.24 -13.71
N PRO A 370 -26.88 -24.50 -14.30
CA PRO A 370 -27.67 -25.00 -15.42
C PRO A 370 -26.98 -24.74 -16.76
N THR A 371 -26.82 -25.82 -17.52
CA THR A 371 -26.51 -25.86 -18.95
C THR A 371 -27.71 -25.38 -19.77
N ALA A 372 -27.51 -24.40 -20.66
CA ALA A 372 -28.49 -24.03 -21.68
C ALA A 372 -28.09 -24.67 -23.03
N THR A 373 -29.01 -25.47 -23.56
CA THR A 373 -28.99 -26.15 -24.86
C THR A 373 -29.21 -25.18 -26.02
N GLY A 374 -28.59 -25.50 -27.16
CA GLY A 374 -28.52 -24.68 -28.36
C GLY A 374 -29.81 -24.50 -29.16
N GLY A 375 -29.77 -23.46 -30.00
CA GLY A 375 -30.72 -23.18 -31.07
C GLY A 375 -30.08 -22.23 -32.09
N THR A 376 -29.72 -22.78 -33.25
CA THR A 376 -29.22 -22.07 -34.44
C THR A 376 -30.36 -21.36 -35.16
N PRO A 377 -30.09 -20.23 -35.85
CA PRO A 377 -30.60 -20.10 -37.21
C PRO A 377 -29.56 -19.58 -38.22
N THR A 378 -29.72 -20.09 -39.44
CA THR A 378 -28.98 -19.86 -40.69
C THR A 378 -29.07 -18.43 -41.25
N PRO A 379 -28.12 -18.02 -42.13
CA PRO A 379 -27.99 -16.66 -42.64
C PRO A 379 -28.89 -16.39 -43.85
N SER A 380 -29.35 -15.15 -44.00
CA SER A 380 -30.07 -14.68 -45.18
C SER A 380 -29.34 -13.50 -45.84
N SER A 381 -29.39 -13.51 -47.17
CA SER A 381 -28.56 -12.83 -48.15
C SER A 381 -28.89 -11.34 -48.41
N VAL A 382 -27.86 -10.65 -48.88
CA VAL A 382 -27.74 -9.25 -49.37
C VAL A 382 -28.65 -8.96 -50.59
N PRO A 383 -28.90 -7.68 -50.93
CA PRO A 383 -28.25 -7.13 -52.12
C PRO A 383 -27.67 -5.71 -51.95
N ALA A 384 -26.63 -5.44 -52.73
CA ALA A 384 -25.85 -4.20 -52.78
C ALA A 384 -26.23 -3.32 -53.99
N SER A 385 -26.12 -2.00 -53.83
CA SER A 385 -25.82 -0.99 -54.88
C SER A 385 -25.63 0.37 -54.16
N GLY A 386 -24.72 1.28 -54.49
CA GLY A 386 -23.87 1.43 -55.68
C GLY A 386 -22.83 2.54 -55.46
N ALA A 387 -22.13 2.84 -56.56
CA ALA A 387 -20.80 3.42 -56.67
C ALA A 387 -20.63 4.92 -56.35
N ALA A 388 -19.35 5.29 -56.18
CA ALA A 388 -18.77 6.64 -56.05
C ALA A 388 -18.94 7.53 -57.31
N PRO A 389 -18.43 8.78 -57.26
CA PRO A 389 -17.12 8.97 -57.90
C PRO A 389 -16.13 9.85 -57.13
N ALA A 390 -14.86 9.63 -57.46
CA ALA A 390 -13.70 10.44 -57.11
C ALA A 390 -13.62 11.72 -57.95
N VAL A 391 -13.03 12.78 -57.38
CA VAL A 391 -12.50 13.92 -58.14
C VAL A 391 -11.02 14.05 -57.81
N GLN A 392 -10.21 13.97 -58.87
CA GLN A 392 -8.78 14.29 -58.91
C GLN A 392 -8.56 15.79 -58.77
N GLY A 393 -7.47 16.18 -58.11
CA GLY A 393 -6.90 17.53 -58.16
C GLY A 393 -5.46 17.51 -57.64
N SER A 394 -4.51 17.69 -58.55
CA SER A 394 -3.07 17.49 -58.38
C SER A 394 -2.30 18.74 -57.92
N LEU A 395 -1.15 18.49 -57.29
CA LEU A 395 0.16 19.17 -57.40
C LEU A 395 0.32 20.65 -56.94
N PHE A 396 1.22 20.85 -55.96
CA PHE A 396 2.38 21.79 -55.94
C PHE A 396 3.13 21.54 -54.60
N VAL A 397 4.24 20.81 -54.53
CA VAL A 397 5.66 21.18 -54.75
C VAL A 397 6.15 22.43 -53.97
N GLY A 398 7.10 22.19 -53.06
CA GLY A 398 7.95 23.16 -52.35
C GLY A 398 8.06 22.76 -50.88
N GLY A 399 9.17 22.27 -50.31
CA GLY A 399 10.58 22.52 -50.59
C GLY A 399 11.17 23.37 -49.44
N LEU A 400 12.32 22.93 -48.91
CA LEU A 400 13.15 23.47 -47.80
C LEU A 400 12.71 23.04 -46.38
N ALA A 401 13.47 22.20 -45.65
CA ALA A 401 14.85 22.33 -45.16
C ALA A 401 15.01 23.42 -44.09
N ALA A 402 15.21 23.03 -42.83
CA ALA A 402 16.35 23.45 -42.01
C ALA A 402 16.25 22.90 -40.56
N PHE A 403 17.36 22.31 -40.14
CA PHE A 403 17.87 22.18 -38.78
C PHE A 403 17.48 23.32 -37.82
N PHE A 404 17.32 23.00 -36.52
CA PHE A 404 18.22 23.52 -35.48
C PHE A 404 18.15 22.69 -34.19
N ALA A 405 19.34 22.42 -33.65
CA ALA A 405 19.60 21.82 -32.36
C ALA A 405 19.81 22.90 -31.29
N ALA A 406 19.57 22.50 -30.03
CA ALA A 406 20.23 22.93 -28.79
C ALA A 406 20.21 24.41 -28.36
N MET A 407 19.68 24.68 -27.16
CA MET A 407 20.38 25.20 -25.97
C MET A 407 19.32 25.46 -24.86
N LEU A 408 19.46 24.85 -23.67
CA LEU A 408 20.18 25.40 -22.52
C LEU A 408 19.70 26.80 -22.13
N LEU A 409 18.73 26.84 -21.20
CA LEU A 409 18.70 27.68 -20.00
C LEU A 409 17.66 27.13 -19.02
#